data_AF-A0A8H6REY3-F1
#
_entry.id   AF-A0A8H6REY3-F1
#
_cell.length_a   1.000
_cell.length_b   1.000
_cell.length_c   1.000
_cell.angle_alpha   90.00
_cell.angle_beta   90.00
_cell.angle_gamma   90.00
#
_symmetry.space_group_name_H-M   'P 1'
#
loop_
_entity.id
_entity.type
_entity.pdbx_description
1 polymer ?
#
loop_
_entity_poly.entity_id
_entity_poly.type
_entity_poly.pdbx_seq_one_letter_code
_entity_poly.pdbx_strand_id
1 'polypeptide(L)'
;MAQVDAVRSLTLDLPPSCIAFCPTQSNFFVVGTYYLHGKEQQGDLREANNAEPLSGDPEDTPPSPDESVQKRTGSLILFQLEQDNM
;
A
#
# COMPACT_ATOMS: atom_id res chain seq x y z
N MET A 1 -33.57 11.37 5.78
CA MET A 1 -32.30 10.66 5.61
C MET A 1 -31.67 11.22 4.34
N ALA A 2 -30.42 11.67 4.38
CA ALA A 2 -29.75 12.18 3.17
C ALA A 2 -29.36 10.98 2.28
N GLN A 3 -29.79 11.01 1.02
CA GLN A 3 -29.33 10.08 0.00
C GLN A 3 -28.06 10.68 -0.60
N VAL A 4 -26.98 9.90 -0.63
CA VAL A 4 -25.72 10.27 -1.26
C VAL A 4 -25.51 9.31 -2.41
N ASP A 5 -25.55 9.84 -3.62
CA ASP A 5 -25.26 9.09 -4.84
C ASP A 5 -23.80 9.35 -5.25
N ALA A 6 -23.14 8.33 -5.82
CA ALA A 6 -21.77 8.47 -6.30
C ALA A 6 -21.75 9.29 -7.60
N VAL A 7 -20.94 10.35 -7.63
CA VAL A 7 -20.76 11.19 -8.85
C VAL A 7 -19.89 10.47 -9.89
N ARG A 8 -18.81 9.82 -9.45
CA ARG A 8 -17.93 8.99 -10.30
C ARG A 8 -17.50 7.75 -9.53
N SER A 9 -17.28 6.65 -10.24
CA SER A 9 -16.79 5.39 -9.68
C SER A 9 -15.72 4.80 -10.59
N LEU A 10 -14.65 4.27 -10.00
CA LEU A 10 -13.55 3.63 -10.71
C LEU A 10 -13.16 2.37 -9.95
N THR A 11 -12.93 1.28 -10.69
CA THR A 11 -12.41 0.03 -10.15
C THR A 11 -10.90 -0.02 -10.36
N LEU A 12 -10.14 -0.37 -9.32
CA LEU A 12 -8.69 -0.55 -9.39
C LEU A 12 -8.36 -2.03 -9.54
N ASP A 13 -7.26 -2.33 -10.24
CA ASP A 13 -6.78 -3.71 -10.42
C ASP A 13 -6.25 -4.32 -9.11
N LEU A 14 -5.70 -3.48 -8.23
CA LEU A 14 -5.19 -3.87 -6.92
C LEU A 14 -6.01 -3.22 -5.81
N PRO A 15 -6.17 -3.90 -4.66
CA PRO A 15 -6.86 -3.34 -3.50
C PRO A 15 -6.25 -2.01 -3.04
N PRO A 16 -7.07 -0.97 -2.77
CA PRO A 16 -6.59 0.28 -2.19
C PRO A 16 -6.15 0.06 -0.73
N SER A 17 -4.97 0.57 -0.39
CA SER A 17 -4.43 0.57 0.99
C SER A 17 -4.65 1.90 1.70
N CYS A 18 -4.42 3.02 1.00
CA CYS A 18 -4.56 4.36 1.56
C CYS A 18 -4.92 5.39 0.48
N ILE A 19 -5.40 6.55 0.91
CA ILE A 19 -5.66 7.70 0.05
C ILE A 19 -5.13 8.96 0.73
N ALA A 20 -4.50 9.85 -0.05
CA ALA A 20 -4.00 11.13 0.45
C ALA A 20 -4.22 12.24 -0.59
N PHE A 21 -4.75 13.38 -0.13
CA PHE A 21 -4.88 14.58 -0.95
C PHE A 21 -3.60 15.41 -0.89
N CYS A 22 -3.23 16.03 -2.00
CA CYS A 22 -2.11 16.95 -2.01
C CYS A 22 -2.46 18.22 -1.22
N PRO A 23 -1.67 18.61 -0.20
CA PRO A 23 -2.01 19.75 0.65
C PRO A 23 -1.91 21.10 -0.09
N THR A 24 -1.10 21.18 -1.14
CA THR A 24 -0.92 22.41 -1.94
C THR A 24 -1.88 22.49 -3.13
N GLN A 25 -2.40 21.35 -3.61
CA GLN A 25 -3.27 21.27 -4.78
C GLN A 25 -4.40 20.28 -4.52
N SER A 26 -5.54 20.78 -4.03
CA SER A 26 -6.68 19.96 -3.60
C SER A 26 -7.35 19.16 -4.73
N ASN A 27 -7.05 19.49 -5.98
CA ASN A 27 -7.49 18.76 -7.15
C ASN A 27 -6.66 17.50 -7.43
N PHE A 28 -5.58 17.24 -6.68
CA PHE A 28 -4.78 16.02 -6.84
C PHE A 28 -4.87 15.16 -5.58
N PHE A 29 -4.98 13.85 -5.81
CA PHE A 29 -4.88 12.86 -4.74
C PHE A 29 -4.17 11.62 -5.23
N VAL A 30 -3.58 10.88 -4.30
CA VAL A 30 -2.89 9.63 -4.57
C VAL A 30 -3.63 8.51 -3.86
N VAL A 31 -3.80 7.39 -4.56
CA VAL A 31 -4.26 6.14 -3.97
C VAL A 31 -3.08 5.18 -3.92
N GLY A 32 -2.75 4.71 -2.72
CA GLY A 32 -1.84 3.59 -2.54
C GLY A 32 -2.58 2.28 -2.76
N THR A 33 -1.94 1.33 -3.42
CA THR A 33 -2.44 -0.04 -3.56
C THR A 33 -1.53 -1.01 -2.82
N TYR A 34 -2.01 -2.23 -2.61
CA TYR A 34 -1.18 -3.30 -2.09
C TYR A 34 -1.46 -4.63 -2.78
N TYR A 35 -0.44 -5.47 -2.78
CA TYR A 35 -0.45 -6.85 -3.22
C TYR A 35 0.32 -7.67 -2.18
N LEU A 36 -0.35 -8.63 -1.56
CA LEU A 36 0.24 -9.55 -0.60
C LEU A 36 0.72 -10.79 -1.33
N HIS A 37 2.02 -11.06 -1.29
CA HIS A 37 2.59 -12.25 -1.93
C HIS A 37 2.25 -13.49 -1.10
N GLY A 38 1.98 -14.61 -1.78
CA GLY A 38 1.84 -15.93 -1.16
C GLY A 38 3.16 -16.40 -0.54
N LYS A 39 3.09 -17.33 0.43
CA LYS A 39 4.28 -17.87 1.12
C LYS A 39 5.27 -18.52 0.13
N GLU A 40 4.76 -19.10 -0.95
CA GLU A 40 5.55 -19.72 -2.03
C GLU A 40 6.29 -18.71 -2.93
N GLN A 41 5.81 -17.47 -3.04
CA GLN A 41 6.43 -16.40 -3.84
C GLN A 41 7.48 -15.58 -3.04
N GLN A 42 7.73 -15.98 -1.79
CA GLN A 42 8.63 -15.28 -0.87
C GLN A 42 10.11 -15.66 -1.07
N GLY A 43 10.38 -16.79 -1.73
CA GLY A 43 11.72 -17.36 -1.89
C GLY A 43 12.63 -16.71 -2.96
N ASP A 44 12.07 -15.92 -3.87
CA ASP A 44 12.78 -15.54 -5.12
C ASP A 44 13.45 -14.15 -5.12
N LEU A 45 13.33 -13.37 -4.04
CA LEU A 45 13.84 -11.98 -3.99
C LEU A 45 14.62 -11.65 -2.72
N ARG A 46 15.40 -12.61 -2.20
CA ARG A 46 16.36 -12.35 -1.11
C ARG A 46 17.55 -11.47 -1.53
N GLU A 47 17.71 -11.14 -2.81
CA GLU A 47 18.85 -10.35 -3.31
C GLU A 47 18.62 -8.83 -3.42
N ALA A 48 17.43 -8.29 -3.11
CA ALA A 48 17.14 -6.86 -3.37
C ALA A 48 16.88 -5.98 -2.14
N ASN A 49 16.88 -6.52 -0.92
CA ASN A 49 16.64 -5.73 0.30
C ASN A 49 17.79 -5.89 1.30
N ASN A 50 18.98 -5.39 0.93
CA ASN A 50 19.96 -4.94 1.91
C ASN A 50 19.46 -3.60 2.51
N ALA A 51 18.47 -3.67 3.39
CA ALA A 51 18.21 -2.63 4.37
C ALA A 51 18.58 -3.23 5.72
N GLU A 52 19.79 -2.89 6.17
CA GLU A 52 20.35 -3.22 7.47
C GLU A 52 19.30 -3.06 8.60
N PRO A 53 19.06 -4.08 9.44
CA PRO A 53 18.40 -3.85 10.71
C PRO A 53 19.42 -3.20 11.65
N LEU A 54 19.27 -1.90 11.90
CA LEU A 54 19.95 -1.21 12.99
C LEU A 54 19.40 -1.73 14.33
N SER A 55 20.14 -2.68 14.90
CA SER A 55 20.57 -2.81 16.30
C SER A 55 19.58 -2.49 17.44
N GLY A 56 19.32 -3.48 18.30
CA GLY A 56 18.81 -3.24 19.66
C GLY A 56 18.38 -4.50 20.44
N ASP A 57 19.35 -5.09 21.16
CA ASP A 57 19.27 -6.08 22.25
C ASP A 57 19.01 -7.59 21.97
N PRO A 58 19.80 -8.52 22.56
CA PRO A 58 19.69 -9.96 22.37
C PRO A 58 19.02 -10.62 23.60
N GLU A 59 17.70 -10.75 23.60
CA GLU A 59 17.05 -11.78 24.42
C GLU A 59 16.63 -12.97 23.55
N ASP A 60 17.39 -14.03 23.78
CA ASP A 60 17.34 -15.40 23.29
C ASP A 60 15.93 -15.99 23.20
N THR A 61 15.24 -15.74 22.09
CA THR A 61 14.17 -16.63 21.61
C THR A 61 14.36 -16.82 20.10
N PRO A 62 14.64 -18.04 19.61
CA PRO A 62 14.67 -18.27 18.17
C PRO A 62 13.28 -17.94 17.61
N PRO A 63 13.15 -17.05 16.60
CA PRO A 63 11.87 -16.81 15.97
C PRO A 63 11.39 -18.14 15.42
N SER A 64 10.20 -18.57 15.87
CA SER A 64 9.54 -19.75 15.34
C SER A 64 9.49 -19.68 13.81
N PRO A 65 9.60 -20.80 13.08
CA PRO A 65 9.65 -20.81 11.61
C PRO A 65 8.38 -20.30 10.91
N ASP A 66 7.39 -19.77 11.64
CA ASP A 66 6.09 -19.32 11.13
C ASP A 66 5.91 -17.79 11.04
N GLU A 67 6.87 -16.98 11.50
CA GLU A 67 6.79 -15.51 11.41
C GLU A 67 7.64 -14.93 10.26
N SER A 68 7.57 -15.52 9.07
CA SER A 68 8.09 -14.83 7.89
C SER A 68 7.19 -13.63 7.58
N VAL A 69 7.71 -12.41 7.78
CA VAL A 69 7.00 -11.16 7.44
C VAL A 69 6.51 -11.25 6.00
N GLN A 70 5.18 -11.37 5.80
CA GLN A 70 4.60 -11.55 4.48
C GLN A 70 5.00 -10.39 3.57
N LYS A 71 5.59 -10.71 2.41
CA LYS A 71 6.05 -9.70 1.46
C LYS A 71 4.87 -8.92 0.90
N ARG A 72 5.01 -7.60 0.85
CA ARG A 72 4.01 -6.67 0.32
C ARG A 72 4.63 -5.82 -0.77
N THR A 73 3.97 -5.70 -1.90
CA THR A 73 4.29 -4.74 -2.96
C THR A 73 3.05 -3.91 -3.27
N GLY A 74 3.19 -2.83 -4.03
CA GLY A 74 2.05 -1.99 -4.39
C GLY A 74 2.48 -0.88 -5.33
N SER A 75 1.54 -0.01 -5.66
CA SER A 75 1.76 1.16 -6.49
C SER A 75 1.12 2.40 -5.84
N LEU A 76 1.62 3.57 -6.23
CA LEU A 76 0.98 4.85 -5.96
C LEU A 76 0.39 5.35 -7.28
N ILE A 77 -0.92 5.58 -7.30
CA ILE A 77 -1.64 6.05 -8.49
C ILE A 77 -2.08 7.49 -8.25
N LEU A 78 -1.61 8.42 -9.09
CA LEU A 78 -2.00 9.83 -9.04
C LEU A 78 -3.30 10.04 -9.81
N PHE A 79 -4.25 10.69 -9.15
CA PHE A 79 -5.52 11.11 -9.72
C PHE A 79 -5.65 12.62 -9.68
N GLN A 80 -6.32 13.14 -10.71
CA GLN A 80 -6.78 14.53 -10.76
C GLN A 80 -8.31 14.54 -10.67
N LEU A 81 -8.84 15.25 -9.68
CA LEU A 81 -10.24 15.64 -9.62
C LEU A 81 -10.49 16.70 -10.69
N GLU A 82 -11.20 16.32 -11.75
CA GLU A 82 -11.86 17.29 -12.61
C GLU A 82 -13.01 17.90 -11.81
N GLN A 83 -12.96 19.22 -11.60
CA GLN A 83 -14.14 19.95 -11.15
C GLN A 83 -15.13 19.93 -12.31
N ASP A 84 -16.22 19.17 -12.17
CA ASP A 84 -17.39 19.35 -13.01
C ASP A 84 -17.86 20.81 -12.81
N ASN A 85 -17.68 21.64 -13.84
CA ASN A 85 -18.25 22.99 -13.87
C ASN A 85 -19.77 22.80 -13.93
N MET A 86 -20.43 22.92 -12.78
CA MET A 86 -21.88 23.02 -12.69
C MET A 86 -22.32 24.47 -12.80
#